data_AF-A0A7C1EGA2-F1
#
_entry.id   AF-A0A7C1EGA2-F1
#
_cell.length_a   1.000
_cell.length_b   1.000
_cell.length_c   1.000
_cell.angle_alpha   90.00
_cell.angle_beta   90.00
_cell.angle_gamma   90.00
#
_symmetry.space_group_name_H-M   'P 1'
#
loop_
_entity.id
_entity.type
_entity.pdbx_description
1 polymer ?
#
loop_
_entity_poly.entity_id
_entity_poly.type
_entity_poly.pdbx_seq_one_letter_code
_entity_poly.pdbx_strand_id
1 'polypeptide(L)'
;MDEISVALMSGPQDGAILTFETLLDSGEPTEITIGRREGCDVCLNYDSQVSREHAMLWYDGERFWLEDQNSTNGTYLGDDRITGRVELQPGELFRVGRTWLRVEPISHFAAREPDDDMPF
;
A
#
# COMPACT_ATOMS: atom_id res chain seq x y z
N MET A 1 -6.07 -8.10 14.47
CA MET A 1 -6.07 -6.83 13.73
C MET A 1 -4.99 -6.98 12.70
N ASP A 2 -5.32 -6.67 11.46
CA ASP A 2 -4.45 -6.94 10.34
C ASP A 2 -3.85 -5.62 9.90
N GLU A 3 -2.57 -5.64 9.55
CA GLU A 3 -1.83 -4.46 9.14
C GLU A 3 -1.31 -4.62 7.72
N ILE A 4 -1.57 -3.60 6.90
CA ILE A 4 -1.02 -3.44 5.55
C ILE A 4 0.21 -2.55 5.67
N SER A 5 1.37 -3.03 5.22
CA SER A 5 2.57 -2.21 5.17
C SER A 5 2.95 -1.90 3.73
N VAL A 6 3.19 -0.62 3.44
CA VAL A 6 3.67 -0.13 2.15
C VAL A 6 5.08 0.43 2.35
N ALA A 7 6.07 -0.22 1.76
CA ALA A 7 7.46 0.19 1.80
C ALA A 7 7.81 1.08 0.60
N LEU A 8 8.47 2.20 0.85
CA LEU A 8 9.07 3.05 -0.17
C LEU A 8 10.48 2.54 -0.46
N MET A 9 10.72 2.15 -1.71
CA MET A 9 11.98 1.52 -2.15
C MET A 9 12.86 2.47 -2.97
N SER A 10 12.45 3.74 -3.07
CA SER A 10 13.18 4.77 -3.80
C SER A 10 12.76 6.17 -3.35
N GLY A 11 13.63 7.15 -3.57
CA GLY A 11 13.41 8.56 -3.24
C GLY A 11 14.05 9.00 -1.92
N PRO A 12 13.77 10.23 -1.44
CA PRO A 12 14.31 10.75 -0.18
C PRO A 12 13.77 10.01 1.06
N GLN A 13 12.67 9.27 0.89
CA GLN A 13 12.05 8.41 1.92
C GLN A 13 12.30 6.92 1.64
N ASP A 14 13.36 6.59 0.91
CA ASP A 14 13.80 5.21 0.74
C ASP A 14 13.94 4.49 2.10
N GLY A 15 13.38 3.29 2.19
CA GLY A 15 13.31 2.49 3.41
C GLY A 15 12.18 2.88 4.37
N ALA A 16 11.38 3.91 4.07
CA ALA A 16 10.21 4.23 4.88
C ALA A 16 9.13 3.17 4.69
N ILE A 17 8.54 2.70 5.79
CA ILE A 17 7.42 1.76 5.77
C ILE A 17 6.23 2.47 6.41
N LEU A 18 5.16 2.60 5.63
CA LEU A 18 3.89 3.15 6.07
C LEU A 18 2.98 1.98 6.42
N THR A 19 2.47 1.94 7.65
CA THR A 19 1.61 0.86 8.12
C THR A 19 0.20 1.38 8.33
N PHE A 20 -0.76 0.63 7.79
CA PHE A 20 -2.19 0.94 7.82
C PHE A 20 -2.91 -0.21 8.51
N GLU A 21 -3.64 0.11 9.58
CA GLU A 21 -4.53 -0.82 10.26
C GLU A 21 -5.78 -1.07 9.40
N THR A 22 -6.12 -2.34 9.16
CA THR A 22 -7.33 -2.73 8.43
C THR A 22 -8.30 -3.48 9.35
N LEU A 23 -9.58 -3.09 9.26
CA LEU A 23 -10.71 -3.68 9.97
C LEU A 23 -11.40 -4.69 9.06
N LEU A 24 -10.73 -5.82 8.83
CA LEU A 24 -11.23 -6.93 8.01
C LEU A 24 -12.60 -7.46 8.46
N ASP A 25 -12.93 -7.35 9.76
CA ASP A 25 -14.19 -7.82 10.34
C ASP A 25 -15.45 -7.12 9.78
N SER A 26 -15.30 -5.93 9.20
CA SER A 26 -16.42 -5.17 8.61
C SER A 26 -16.76 -5.59 7.18
N GLY A 27 -15.89 -6.35 6.49
CA GLY A 27 -16.04 -6.71 5.08
C GLY A 27 -15.94 -5.51 4.12
N GLU A 28 -15.41 -4.38 4.59
CA GLU A 28 -15.20 -3.18 3.78
C GLU A 28 -13.78 -3.18 3.20
N PRO A 29 -13.60 -2.85 1.90
CA PRO A 29 -12.28 -2.78 1.33
C PRO A 29 -11.49 -1.62 1.94
N THR A 30 -10.21 -1.84 2.21
CA THR A 30 -9.31 -0.78 2.66
C THR A 30 -8.75 -0.03 1.46
N GLU A 31 -8.98 1.28 1.42
CA GLU A 31 -8.48 2.18 0.40
C GLU A 31 -7.26 2.93 0.91
N ILE A 32 -6.16 2.87 0.16
CA ILE A 32 -4.93 3.60 0.45
C ILE A 32 -4.62 4.48 -0.76
N THR A 33 -4.72 5.79 -0.58
CA THR A 33 -4.49 6.77 -1.64
C THR A 33 -3.00 7.09 -1.79
N ILE A 34 -2.49 7.07 -3.02
CA ILE A 34 -1.08 7.36 -3.34
C ILE A 34 -1.00 8.56 -4.27
N GLY A 35 -0.28 9.59 -3.85
CA GLY A 35 -0.20 10.81 -4.63
C GLY A 35 0.70 11.87 -4.04
N ARG A 36 0.90 12.96 -4.79
CA ARG A 36 1.74 14.09 -4.37
C ARG A 36 1.02 15.02 -3.39
N ARG A 37 -0.30 14.89 -3.26
CA ARG A 37 -1.11 15.73 -2.37
C ARG A 37 -0.87 15.33 -0.91
N GLU A 38 -0.77 16.32 -0.03
CA GLU A 38 -0.56 16.10 1.42
C GLU A 38 -1.72 15.39 2.13
N GLY A 39 -2.87 15.24 1.46
CA GLY A 39 -4.02 14.49 1.99
C GLY A 39 -4.08 13.03 1.52
N CYS A 40 -3.07 12.55 0.79
CA CYS A 40 -2.97 11.13 0.44
C CYS A 40 -2.30 10.34 1.57
N ASP A 41 -2.75 9.09 1.76
CA ASP A 41 -2.18 8.14 2.72
C ASP A 41 -0.67 7.94 2.48
N VAL A 42 -0.29 7.80 1.21
CA VAL A 42 1.10 7.77 0.76
C VAL A 42 1.39 9.07 0.03
N CYS A 43 1.86 10.06 0.80
CA CYS A 43 2.21 11.38 0.30
C CYS A 43 3.63 11.41 -0.31
N LEU A 44 3.70 11.45 -1.63
CA LEU A 44 4.95 11.54 -2.41
C LEU A 44 5.21 12.97 -2.88
N ASN A 45 5.12 13.96 -1.98
CA ASN A 45 5.20 15.38 -2.31
C ASN A 45 6.50 15.82 -3.02
N TYR A 46 7.57 15.05 -2.83
CA TYR A 46 8.89 15.28 -3.39
C TYR A 46 9.01 14.90 -4.88
N ASP A 47 8.14 14.01 -5.37
CA ASP A 47 8.20 13.52 -6.75
C ASP A 47 7.27 14.36 -7.64
N SER A 48 7.88 15.16 -8.52
CA SER A 48 7.14 16.02 -9.44
C SER A 48 6.42 15.25 -10.55
N GLN A 49 6.81 14.00 -10.83
CA GLN A 49 6.13 13.12 -11.79
C GLN A 49 4.92 12.41 -11.19
N VAL A 50 4.73 12.51 -9.88
CA VAL A 50 3.54 11.98 -9.22
C VAL A 50 2.42 13.02 -9.30
N SER A 51 1.27 12.63 -9.87
CA SER A 51 0.03 13.40 -9.84
C SER A 51 -0.50 13.59 -8.41
N ARG A 52 -1.36 14.59 -8.19
CA ARG A 52 -1.92 14.87 -6.85
C ARG A 52 -2.64 13.66 -6.28
N GLU A 53 -3.44 13.02 -7.12
CA GLU A 53 -4.06 11.71 -6.93
C GLU A 53 -3.52 10.88 -8.10
N HIS A 54 -2.64 9.92 -7.82
CA HIS A 54 -1.91 9.20 -8.87
C HIS A 54 -2.40 7.76 -9.00
N ALA A 55 -2.40 7.05 -7.88
CA ALA A 55 -2.83 5.67 -7.82
C ALA A 55 -3.61 5.43 -6.53
N MET A 56 -4.45 4.40 -6.55
CA MET A 56 -5.14 3.90 -5.37
C MET A 56 -4.81 2.43 -5.19
N LEU A 57 -4.43 2.07 -3.98
CA LEU A 57 -4.29 0.68 -3.57
C LEU A 57 -5.55 0.29 -2.81
N TRP A 58 -6.15 -0.81 -3.22
CA TRP A 58 -7.34 -1.39 -2.61
C TRP A 58 -6.99 -2.73 -2.01
N TYR A 59 -7.45 -3.01 -0.80
CA TYR A 59 -7.38 -4.32 -0.20
C TYR A 59 -8.80 -4.80 0.10
N ASP A 60 -9.25 -5.82 -0.60
CA ASP A 60 -10.61 -6.40 -0.47
C ASP A 60 -10.74 -7.35 0.74
N GLY A 61 -9.65 -7.57 1.44
CA GLY A 61 -9.59 -8.47 2.59
C GLY A 61 -8.94 -9.82 2.30
N GLU A 62 -8.82 -10.16 1.02
CA GLU A 62 -8.03 -11.29 0.55
C GLU A 62 -6.92 -10.88 -0.43
N ARG A 63 -7.16 -9.85 -1.25
CA ARG A 63 -6.28 -9.48 -2.37
C ARG A 63 -6.02 -7.98 -2.42
N PHE A 64 -4.82 -7.62 -2.84
CA PHE A 64 -4.47 -6.25 -3.17
C PHE A 64 -4.77 -5.95 -4.64
N TRP A 65 -5.23 -4.74 -4.90
CA TRP A 65 -5.49 -4.24 -6.22
C TRP A 65 -4.92 -2.85 -6.37
N LEU A 66 -4.22 -2.61 -7.47
CA LEU A 66 -3.64 -1.32 -7.79
C LEU A 66 -4.42 -0.71 -8.96
N GLU A 67 -4.83 0.54 -8.81
CA GLU A 67 -5.57 1.28 -9.83
C GLU A 67 -4.92 2.63 -10.10
N ASP A 68 -4.72 2.95 -11.39
CA ASP A 68 -4.24 4.26 -11.82
C ASP A 68 -5.39 5.27 -11.85
N GLN A 69 -5.25 6.37 -11.12
CA GLN A 69 -6.26 7.43 -11.01
C GLN A 69 -6.10 8.48 -12.13
N ASN A 70 -5.96 8.03 -13.38
CA ASN A 70 -5.69 8.87 -14.55
C ASN A 70 -4.45 9.76 -14.36
N SER A 71 -3.37 9.15 -13.90
CA SER A 71 -2.14 9.87 -13.64
C SER A 71 -1.46 10.35 -14.93
N THR A 72 -0.66 11.42 -14.82
CA THR A 72 0.01 12.02 -15.98
C THR A 72 1.11 11.11 -16.54
N ASN A 73 1.86 10.43 -15.66
CA ASN A 73 2.99 9.60 -16.05
C ASN A 73 2.66 8.10 -16.10
N GLY A 74 1.49 7.71 -15.59
CA GLY A 74 1.07 6.32 -15.47
C GLY A 74 1.65 5.64 -14.24
N THR A 75 0.94 4.60 -13.82
CA THR A 75 1.39 3.62 -12.83
C THR A 75 1.94 2.38 -13.54
N TYR A 76 3.00 1.79 -13.00
CA TYR A 76 3.67 0.62 -13.58
C TYR A 76 3.79 -0.48 -12.54
N LEU A 77 3.58 -1.73 -12.94
CA LEU A 77 3.85 -2.91 -12.14
C LEU A 77 5.08 -3.59 -12.75
N GLY A 78 6.20 -3.61 -12.03
CA GLY A 78 7.50 -3.94 -12.63
C GLY A 78 7.84 -3.00 -13.80
N ASP A 79 7.91 -3.55 -15.01
CA ASP A 79 8.19 -2.80 -16.25
C ASP A 79 6.90 -2.47 -17.05
N ASP A 80 5.79 -3.12 -16.73
CA ASP A 80 4.54 -3.01 -17.47
C ASP A 80 3.65 -1.88 -16.93
N ARG A 81 3.16 -1.02 -17.81
CA ARG A 81 2.20 0.02 -17.45
C ARG A 81 0.83 -0.61 -17.19
N ILE A 82 0.25 -0.35 -16.03
CA ILE A 82 -1.08 -0.87 -15.70
C ILE A 82 -2.15 -0.10 -16.47
N THR A 83 -3.24 -0.79 -16.82
CA THR A 83 -4.42 -0.18 -17.46
C THR A 83 -5.66 -0.53 -16.66
N GLY A 84 -6.24 0.46 -15.98
CA GLY A 84 -7.34 0.24 -15.04
C GLY A 84 -6.87 -0.39 -13.73
N ARG A 85 -7.77 -1.16 -13.08
CA ARG A 85 -7.48 -1.89 -11.85
C ARG A 85 -6.83 -3.24 -12.16
N VAL A 86 -5.66 -3.49 -11.58
CA VAL A 86 -4.93 -4.76 -11.70
C VAL A 86 -4.74 -5.38 -10.32
N GLU A 87 -4.66 -6.70 -10.26
CA GLU A 87 -4.29 -7.42 -9.03
C GLU A 87 -2.80 -7.19 -8.75
N LEU A 88 -2.46 -6.86 -7.51
CA LEU A 88 -1.09 -6.69 -7.04
C LEU A 88 -0.77 -7.82 -6.07
N GLN A 89 0.31 -8.57 -6.28
CA GLN A 89 0.71 -9.59 -5.30
C GLN A 89 1.51 -8.98 -4.16
N PRO A 90 1.32 -9.43 -2.91
CA PRO A 90 2.15 -8.99 -1.80
C PRO A 90 3.62 -9.37 -2.06
N GLY A 91 4.51 -8.40 -1.86
CA GLY A 91 5.93 -8.48 -2.17
C GLY A 91 6.29 -7.96 -3.56
N GLU A 92 5.32 -7.65 -4.42
CA GLU A 92 5.61 -7.08 -5.75
C GLU A 92 5.92 -5.58 -5.70
N LEU A 93 6.85 -5.21 -6.58
CA LEU A 93 7.28 -3.83 -6.75
C LEU A 93 6.46 -3.16 -7.84
N PHE A 94 5.88 -2.02 -7.49
CA PHE A 94 5.19 -1.14 -8.41
C PHE A 94 5.80 0.25 -8.35
N ARG A 95 5.64 1.01 -9.45
CA ARG A 95 6.22 2.32 -9.62
C ARG A 95 5.14 3.34 -9.93
N VAL A 96 5.20 4.45 -9.22
CA VAL A 96 4.30 5.59 -9.33
C VAL A 96 5.15 6.80 -9.64
N GLY A 97 5.03 7.37 -10.84
CA GLY A 97 5.96 8.42 -11.30
C GLY A 97 7.40 7.90 -11.38
N ARG A 98 8.29 8.36 -10.48
CA ARG A 98 9.67 7.87 -10.35
C ARG A 98 9.93 7.09 -9.06
N THR A 99 8.96 7.04 -8.15
CA THR A 99 9.06 6.34 -6.88
C THR A 99 8.67 4.88 -7.04
N TRP A 100 9.52 3.99 -6.51
CA TRP A 100 9.23 2.57 -6.38
C TRP A 100 8.65 2.29 -5.00
N LEU A 101 7.59 1.50 -4.97
CA LEU A 101 6.90 1.07 -3.77
C LEU A 101 6.72 -0.44 -3.78
N ARG A 102 6.59 -1.01 -2.60
CA ARG A 102 6.30 -2.43 -2.39
C ARG A 102 5.20 -2.56 -1.35
N VAL A 103 4.22 -3.41 -1.64
CA VAL A 103 3.25 -3.83 -0.61
C VAL A 103 3.82 -5.06 0.08
N GLU A 104 3.87 -5.06 1.40
CA GLU A 104 4.22 -6.25 2.18
C GLU A 104 3.00 -7.15 2.38
N PRO A 105 3.20 -8.46 2.62
CA PRO A 105 2.13 -9.35 3.02
C PRO A 105 1.45 -8.89 4.30
N ILE A 106 0.14 -9.11 4.38
CA ILE A 106 -0.67 -8.80 5.56
C ILE A 106 -0.10 -9.51 6.77
N SER A 107 0.21 -8.74 7.80
CA SER A 107 0.62 -9.28 9.09
C SER A 107 -0.61 -9.41 9.98
N HIS A 108 -1.05 -10.66 10.19
CA HIS A 108 -2.09 -10.96 11.15
C HIS A 108 -1.46 -11.04 12.55
N PHE A 109 -1.59 -9.98 13.34
CA PHE A 109 -1.31 -10.07 14.77
C PHE A 109 -2.48 -10.81 15.43
N ALA A 110 -2.40 -12.14 15.43
CA ALA A 110 -3.10 -12.93 16.43
C ALA A 110 -2.58 -12.42 17.77
N ALA A 111 -3.45 -11.76 18.55
CA ALA A 111 -3.13 -11.37 19.90
C ALA A 111 -2.56 -12.61 20.60
N ARG A 112 -1.26 -12.60 20.92
CA ARG A 112 -0.69 -13.58 21.83
C ARG A 112 -1.50 -13.43 23.11
N GLU A 113 -2.38 -14.38 23.38
CA GLU A 113 -3.02 -14.46 24.69
C GLU A 113 -1.88 -14.49 25.73
N PRO A 114 -2.00 -13.72 26.82
CA PRO A 114 -0.98 -13.72 27.86
C PRO A 114 -0.82 -15.16 28.36
N ASP A 115 0.41 -15.51 28.72
CA ASP A 115 0.76 -16.71 29.48
C ASP A 115 0.01 -16.65 30.84
N ASP A 116 -1.28 -16.99 30.83
CA ASP A 116 -2.17 -17.14 31.98
C ASP A 116 -2.45 -18.64 32.14
N ASP A 117 -1.38 -19.43 32.27
CA ASP A 117 -1.44 -20.79 32.83
C ASP A 117 -0.07 -21.15 33.41
N MET A 118 0.29 -20.53 34.54
CA MET A 118 1.18 -21.20 35.48
C MET A 118 0.36 -21.56 36.72
N PRO A 119 -0.17 -22.79 36.81
CA PRO A 119 -0.75 -23.25 38.06
C PRO A 119 0.32 -23.25 39.18
N PHE A 120 -0.14 -22.78 40.34
CA PHE A 120 0.50 -22.57 41.65
C PHE A 120 1.78 -23.35 42.00
#